data_AF-A0AAW9BTN7-F1
#
_entry.id   AF-A0AAW9BTN7-F1
#
_cell.length_a   1.000
_cell.length_b   1.000
_cell.length_c   1.000
_cell.angle_alpha   90.00
_cell.angle_beta   90.00
_cell.angle_gamma   90.00
#
_symmetry.space_group_name_H-M   'P 1'
#
loop_
_entity.id
_entity.type
_entity.pdbx_description
1 polymer ?
#
loop_
_entity_poly.entity_id
_entity_poly.type
_entity_poly.pdbx_seq_one_letter_code
_entity_poly.pdbx_strand_id
1 'polypeptide(L)'
;HGNTMDRALNGECILLFEPAKLLEFENLNSFVKTHVNSVILTGIRSEVTQSIILLIGAQKGHFSIENKETLRRFRPLIERAVIDIETKEK
;
A
#
# COMPACT_ATOMS: atom_id res chain seq x y z
N HIS A 1 -7.88 -15.07 9.94
CA HIS A 1 -6.91 -14.47 9.01
C HIS A 1 -7.38 -13.05 8.74
N GLY A 2 -6.52 -12.03 8.94
CA GLY A 2 -6.91 -10.61 8.87
C GLY A 2 -7.13 -10.12 7.43
N ASN A 3 -7.88 -9.02 7.29
CA ASN A 3 -8.13 -8.35 6.02
C ASN A 3 -6.79 -7.84 5.42
N THR A 4 -6.74 -7.63 4.10
CA THR A 4 -5.56 -7.14 3.36
C THR A 4 -4.89 -5.93 4.04
N MET A 5 -5.68 -5.01 4.57
CA MET A 5 -5.19 -3.81 5.25
C MET A 5 -4.48 -4.13 6.57
N ASP A 6 -5.02 -5.05 7.37
CA ASP A 6 -4.41 -5.47 8.64
C ASP A 6 -3.07 -6.16 8.41
N ARG A 7 -3.00 -7.02 7.39
CA ARG A 7 -1.76 -7.71 7.02
C ARG A 7 -0.68 -6.71 6.62
N ALA A 8 -1.05 -5.69 5.85
CA ALA A 8 -0.13 -4.63 5.46
C ALA A 8 0.37 -3.83 6.67
N LEU A 9 -0.52 -3.47 7.61
CA LEU A 9 -0.17 -2.78 8.86
C LEU A 9 0.68 -3.62 9.82
N ASN A 10 0.68 -4.94 9.64
CA ASN A 10 1.54 -5.89 10.37
C ASN A 10 2.85 -6.20 9.62
N GLY A 11 3.15 -5.42 8.57
CA GLY A 11 4.44 -5.39 7.91
C GLY A 11 4.55 -6.21 6.63
N GLU A 12 3.45 -6.81 6.16
CA GLU A 12 3.43 -7.43 4.85
C GLU A 12 3.43 -6.37 3.73
N CYS A 13 4.20 -6.64 2.67
CA CYS A 13 4.09 -5.94 1.40
C CYS A 13 3.28 -6.83 0.44
N ILE A 14 2.12 -6.36 0.02
CA ILE A 14 1.10 -7.16 -0.68
C ILE A 14 0.95 -6.64 -2.11
N LEU A 15 0.92 -7.56 -3.08
CA LEU A 15 0.64 -7.28 -4.48
C LEU A 15 -0.73 -7.84 -4.84
N LEU A 16 -1.59 -7.00 -5.41
CA LEU A 16 -2.93 -7.32 -5.88
C LEU A 16 -3.00 -7.13 -7.39
N PHE A 17 -3.33 -8.20 -8.12
CA PHE A 17 -3.44 -8.16 -9.58
C PHE A 17 -4.83 -7.73 -10.08
N GLU A 18 -5.87 -7.86 -9.25
CA GLU A 18 -7.24 -7.44 -9.58
C GLU A 18 -7.93 -6.84 -8.35
N PRO A 19 -7.43 -5.70 -7.82
CA PRO A 19 -7.91 -5.12 -6.56
C PRO A 19 -9.39 -4.72 -6.62
N ALA A 20 -9.93 -4.36 -7.79
CA ALA A 20 -11.34 -4.03 -7.97
C ALA A 20 -12.31 -5.20 -7.69
N LYS A 21 -11.83 -6.45 -7.62
CA LYS A 21 -12.63 -7.63 -7.24
C LYS A 21 -12.69 -7.87 -5.73
N LEU A 22 -11.95 -7.09 -4.94
CA LEU A 22 -11.89 -7.23 -3.50
C LEU A 22 -12.85 -6.25 -2.82
N LEU A 23 -13.51 -6.71 -1.75
CA LEU A 23 -14.48 -5.92 -0.99
C LEU A 23 -13.86 -4.64 -0.42
N GLU A 24 -12.57 -4.68 -0.07
CA GLU A 24 -11.80 -3.55 0.43
C GLU A 24 -11.75 -2.35 -0.53
N PHE A 25 -11.92 -2.60 -1.83
CA PHE A 25 -11.87 -1.59 -2.88
C PHE A 25 -13.25 -1.31 -3.49
N GLU A 26 -14.32 -1.91 -2.95
CA GLU A 26 -15.68 -1.79 -3.45
C GLU A 26 -16.21 -0.36 -3.37
N ASN A 27 -15.80 0.41 -2.36
CA ASN A 27 -16.28 1.79 -2.16
C ASN A 27 -15.45 2.85 -2.91
N LEU A 28 -14.45 2.44 -3.72
CA LEU A 28 -13.77 3.39 -4.58
C LEU A 28 -14.73 3.96 -5.63
N ASN A 29 -14.60 5.25 -5.91
CA ASN A 29 -15.32 5.91 -6.99
C ASN A 29 -15.11 5.14 -8.32
N SER A 30 -16.16 5.04 -9.13
CA SER A 30 -16.15 4.31 -10.41
C SER A 30 -15.05 4.78 -11.37
N PHE A 31 -14.75 6.09 -11.38
CA PHE A 31 -13.64 6.66 -12.15
C PHE A 31 -12.28 6.14 -11.65
N VAL A 32 -12.10 5.98 -10.35
CA VAL A 32 -10.84 5.47 -9.79
C VAL A 32 -10.73 3.97 -10.08
N LYS A 33 -11.81 3.21 -9.90
CA LYS A 33 -11.84 1.76 -10.17
C LYS A 33 -11.38 1.37 -11.57
N THR A 34 -11.71 2.16 -12.60
CA THR A 34 -11.27 1.88 -13.97
C THR A 34 -9.76 2.05 -14.17
N HIS A 35 -9.09 2.76 -13.26
CA HIS A 35 -7.66 3.01 -13.26
C HIS A 35 -6.89 2.20 -12.19
N VAL A 36 -7.57 1.39 -11.37
CA VAL A 36 -6.92 0.54 -10.36
C VAL A 36 -6.87 -0.91 -10.87
N ASN A 37 -5.96 -1.18 -11.80
CA ASN A 37 -5.80 -2.50 -12.39
C ASN A 37 -4.75 -3.36 -11.68
N SER A 38 -3.88 -2.76 -10.88
CA SER A 38 -2.96 -3.47 -9.98
C SER A 38 -2.57 -2.56 -8.82
N VAL A 39 -2.30 -3.14 -7.65
CA VAL A 39 -1.89 -2.38 -6.46
C VAL A 39 -0.74 -3.10 -5.75
N ILE A 40 0.30 -2.36 -5.37
CA ILE A 40 1.19 -2.77 -4.28
C ILE A 40 0.82 -1.94 -3.06
N LEU A 41 0.66 -2.59 -1.92
CA LEU A 41 0.40 -1.90 -0.67
C LEU A 41 1.28 -2.40 0.49
N THR A 42 1.65 -1.49 1.37
CA THR A 42 2.42 -1.78 2.58
C THR A 42 1.98 -0.85 3.71
N GLY A 43 2.01 -1.34 4.94
CA GLY A 43 1.83 -0.52 6.13
C GLY A 43 3.12 0.19 6.55
N ILE A 44 2.95 1.38 7.11
CA ILE A 44 3.95 2.16 7.82
C ILE A 44 3.38 2.45 9.20
N ARG A 45 4.14 2.15 10.26
CA ARG A 45 3.69 2.37 11.63
C ARG A 45 4.69 3.26 12.34
N SER A 46 4.25 4.47 12.69
CA SER A 46 5.00 5.34 13.59
C SER A 46 4.52 5.14 15.03
N GLU A 47 5.12 5.86 15.98
CA GLU A 47 4.65 5.86 17.37
C GLU A 47 3.26 6.49 17.52
N VAL A 48 2.82 7.29 16.55
CA VAL A 48 1.60 8.11 16.65
C VAL A 48 0.55 7.72 15.63
N THR A 49 0.95 7.22 14.46
CA THR A 49 0.04 6.93 13.35
C THR A 49 0.24 5.52 12.75
N GLN A 50 -0.85 5.02 12.16
CA GLN A 50 -0.83 3.83 11.33
C GLN A 50 -1.27 4.24 9.92
N SER A 51 -0.38 4.06 8.96
CA SER A 51 -0.59 4.51 7.57
C SER A 51 -0.45 3.34 6.60
N ILE A 52 -1.19 3.37 5.49
CA ILE A 52 -1.02 2.45 4.37
C ILE A 52 -0.59 3.24 3.16
N ILE A 53 0.49 2.80 2.53
CA ILE A 53 0.94 3.33 1.25
C ILE A 53 0.39 2.42 0.16
N LEU A 54 -0.34 3.01 -0.79
CA LEU A 54 -0.84 2.32 -1.98
C LEU A 54 -0.15 2.88 -3.22
N LEU A 55 0.52 2.01 -3.97
CA LEU A 55 0.96 2.28 -5.33
C LEU A 55 -0.08 1.68 -6.28
N ILE A 56 -0.65 2.51 -7.16
CA ILE A 56 -1.73 2.14 -8.06
C ILE A 56 -1.21 2.09 -9.50
N GLY A 57 -1.43 0.97 -10.17
CA GLY A 57 -1.05 0.74 -11.56
C GLY A 57 -2.29 0.68 -12.44
N ALA A 58 -2.34 1.58 -13.43
CA ALA A 58 -3.45 1.65 -14.39
C ALA A 58 -3.47 0.52 -15.43
N GLN A 59 -2.42 -0.28 -15.55
CA GLN A 59 -2.36 -1.40 -16.48
C GLN A 59 -2.33 -2.73 -15.71
N LYS A 60 -2.92 -3.78 -16.31
CA LYS A 60 -2.82 -5.13 -15.77
C LYS A 60 -1.36 -5.58 -15.81
N GLY A 61 -0.85 -6.11 -14.70
CA GLY A 61 0.54 -6.53 -14.59
C GLY A 61 1.55 -5.38 -14.54
N HIS A 62 1.12 -4.13 -14.36
CA HIS A 62 2.02 -2.97 -14.22
C HIS A 62 3.00 -3.16 -13.05
N PHE A 63 2.55 -3.85 -11.99
CA PHE A 63 3.42 -4.27 -10.90
C PHE A 63 3.76 -5.75 -11.00
N SER A 64 5.06 -6.02 -10.93
CA SER A 64 5.63 -7.36 -10.82
C SER A 64 5.98 -7.69 -9.37
N ILE A 65 6.35 -8.96 -9.13
CA ILE A 65 6.91 -9.42 -7.86
C ILE A 65 8.19 -8.61 -7.52
N GLU A 66 8.99 -8.27 -8.52
CA GLU A 66 10.20 -7.47 -8.32
C GLU A 66 9.87 -6.06 -7.83
N ASN A 67 8.83 -5.41 -8.36
CA ASN A 67 8.38 -4.11 -7.85
C ASN A 67 7.94 -4.20 -6.39
N LYS A 68 7.24 -5.29 -6.01
CA LYS A 68 6.84 -5.57 -4.62
C LYS A 68 8.06 -5.71 -3.69
N GLU A 69 9.07 -6.48 -4.10
CA GLU A 69 10.30 -6.68 -3.33
C GLU A 69 11.16 -5.42 -3.25
N THR A 70 11.13 -4.57 -4.28
CA THR A 70 11.75 -3.25 -4.26
C THR A 70 11.06 -2.34 -3.24
N LEU A 71 9.73 -2.26 -3.22
CA LEU A 71 9.02 -1.50 -2.19
C LEU A 71 9.30 -2.06 -0.78
N ARG A 72 9.32 -3.38 -0.62
CA ARG A 72 9.66 -4.04 0.65
C ARG A 72 11.03 -3.60 1.17
N ARG A 73 12.01 -3.49 0.27
CA ARG A 73 13.38 -3.04 0.60
C ARG A 73 13.44 -1.54 0.93
N PHE A 74 12.62 -0.71 0.30
CA PHE A 74 12.54 0.72 0.59
C PHE A 74 11.67 1.09 1.79
N ARG A 75 10.81 0.18 2.24
CA ARG A 75 9.89 0.40 3.37
C ARG A 75 10.59 1.03 4.60
N PRO A 76 11.77 0.58 5.06
CA PRO A 76 12.43 1.19 6.23
C PRO A 76 12.81 2.66 6.00
N LEU A 77 13.21 3.03 4.78
CA LEU A 77 13.55 4.42 4.43
C LEU A 77 12.30 5.30 4.43
N ILE A 78 11.20 4.79 3.89
CA ILE A 78 9.92 5.50 3.86
C ILE A 78 9.35 5.67 5.27
N GLU A 79 9.38 4.61 6.08
CA GLU A 79 8.97 4.62 7.48
C GLU A 79 9.75 5.67 8.27
N ARG A 80 11.08 5.71 8.09
CA ARG A 80 11.93 6.73 8.71
C ARG A 80 11.54 8.15 8.29
N ALA A 81 11.33 8.37 6.99
CA ALA A 81 10.93 9.67 6.47
C ALA A 81 9.59 10.15 7.04
N VAL A 82 8.59 9.26 7.15
CA VAL A 82 7.29 9.57 7.76
C VAL A 82 7.47 9.95 9.24
N ILE A 83 8.23 9.16 10.00
CA ILE A 83 8.50 9.45 11.43
C ILE A 83 9.21 10.81 11.59
N ASP A 84 10.20 11.10 10.75
CA ASP A 84 10.95 12.35 10.81
C ASP A 84 10.07 13.57 10.49
N ILE A 85 9.09 13.43 9.59
CA ILE A 85 8.09 14.48 9.30
C ILE A 85 7.18 14.70 10.51
N GLU A 86 6.60 13.64 11.05
CA GLU A 86 5.69 13.73 12.20
C GLU A 86 6.36 14.33 13.45
N THR A 87 7.66 14.05 13.64
CA THR A 87 8.41 14.58 14.77
C THR A 87 8.75 16.07 14.60
N LYS A 88 8.95 16.54 13.37
CA LYS A 88 9.24 17.95 13.07
C LYS A 88 8.01 18.86 13.17
N GLU A 89 6.81 18.31 13.00
CA GLU A 89 5.56 19.07 13.13
C GLU A 89 5.04 19.17 14.59
N LYS A 90 5.75 18.58 15.56
CA LYS A 90 5.52 18.75 17.00
C LYS A 90 6.39 19.86 17.58
#